data_AF-A0A2N5YZ94-F1
#
_entry.id   AF-A0A2N5YZ94-F1
#
_cell.length_a   1.000
_cell.length_b   1.000
_cell.length_c   1.000
_cell.angle_alpha   90.00
_cell.angle_beta   90.00
_cell.angle_gamma   90.00
#
_symmetry.space_group_name_H-M   'P 1'
#
loop_
_entity.id
_entity.type
_entity.pdbx_description
1 polymer ?
#
loop_
_entity_poly.entity_id
_entity_poly.type
_entity_poly.pdbx_seq_one_letter_code
_entity_poly.pdbx_strand_id
1 'polypeptide(L)'
;MLFPYNYYKQIKNFSFNNKIDERDIMFSRIELKTNSENFVNYYRDKPEKLKIDNEIRKNPGLCSPNSKYYNPITFNLAENNFRIIEDLAKHLQMQASEVKQEISPDKISKLLKDKILKLGAIDCGNTELKDYHKYSFHGRKHNYGEKVNLTHKYAIALTVEMNHEMVAAAPAGSTLLESSRQYLRSGTIAFELAKFINSLGYDALAHIDGNYSVICPLVAKDAGLG
;
A
#
# COMPACT_ATOMS: atom_id res chain seq x y z
N MET A 1 -12.28 -14.66 40.51
CA MET A 1 -11.83 -13.60 39.59
C MET A 1 -11.29 -14.31 38.34
N LEU A 2 -12.08 -14.33 37.26
CA LEU A 2 -11.92 -15.23 36.12
C LEU A 2 -11.06 -14.60 35.00
N PHE A 3 -9.74 -14.77 35.13
CA PHE A 3 -8.65 -14.53 34.17
C PHE A 3 -8.04 -13.10 34.08
N PRO A 4 -6.73 -12.96 34.38
CA PRO A 4 -5.86 -11.99 33.73
C PRO A 4 -5.18 -12.70 32.54
N TYR A 5 -5.82 -12.69 31.37
CA TYR A 5 -5.22 -13.26 30.17
C TYR A 5 -4.61 -12.15 29.31
N ASN A 6 -3.38 -11.76 29.65
CA ASN A 6 -2.52 -11.05 28.70
C ASN A 6 -2.14 -12.03 27.59
N TYR A 7 -3.01 -12.17 26.60
CA TYR A 7 -2.69 -12.86 25.35
C TYR A 7 -1.83 -11.91 24.51
N TYR A 8 -0.54 -11.84 24.83
CA TYR A 8 0.43 -11.57 23.79
C TYR A 8 0.36 -12.76 22.83
N LYS A 9 -0.45 -12.65 21.78
CA LYS A 9 -0.35 -13.58 20.64
C LYS A 9 1.12 -13.59 20.28
N GLN A 10 1.78 -14.74 20.44
CA GLN A 10 3.00 -15.02 19.68
C GLN A 10 2.63 -14.75 18.23
N ILE A 11 3.09 -13.62 17.69
CA ILE A 11 2.96 -13.33 16.27
C ILE A 11 3.75 -14.45 15.62
N LYS A 12 3.06 -15.40 14.97
CA LYS A 12 3.73 -16.49 14.27
C LYS A 12 4.76 -15.85 13.33
N ASN A 13 6.03 -16.17 13.56
CA ASN A 13 7.10 -15.77 12.67
C ASN A 13 7.01 -16.60 11.40
N PHE A 14 6.11 -16.18 10.50
CA PHE A 14 6.19 -16.55 9.10
C PHE A 14 7.40 -15.83 8.51
N SER A 15 8.48 -16.57 8.26
CA SER A 15 9.53 -16.16 7.34
C SER A 15 9.13 -16.68 5.96
N PHE A 16 8.81 -15.78 5.03
CA PHE A 16 8.66 -16.18 3.63
C PHE A 16 10.07 -16.36 3.06
N ASN A 17 10.39 -17.55 2.58
CA ASN A 17 11.72 -17.82 2.03
C ASN A 17 11.92 -17.16 0.64
N ASN A 18 10.85 -16.74 -0.03
CA ASN A 18 10.88 -16.17 -1.37
C ASN A 18 10.05 -14.87 -1.46
N LYS A 19 10.45 -13.98 -2.37
CA LYS A 19 9.69 -12.79 -2.75
C LYS A 19 8.36 -13.18 -3.40
N ILE A 20 7.30 -12.47 -3.06
CA ILE A 20 5.98 -12.63 -3.67
C ILE A 20 5.99 -11.95 -5.04
N ASP A 21 5.38 -12.56 -6.05
CA ASP A 21 5.16 -11.92 -7.35
C ASP A 21 3.90 -11.05 -7.29
N GLU A 22 4.01 -9.74 -7.50
CA GLU A 22 2.85 -8.85 -7.44
C GLU A 22 1.83 -9.21 -8.53
N ARG A 23 2.27 -9.77 -9.68
CA ARG A 23 1.36 -10.20 -10.76
C ARG A 23 0.39 -11.28 -10.31
N ASP A 24 0.73 -12.02 -9.25
CA ASP A 24 -0.13 -13.04 -8.66
C ASP A 24 -1.13 -12.49 -7.64
N ILE A 25 -1.08 -11.20 -7.32
CA ILE A 25 -2.08 -10.54 -6.48
C ILE A 25 -3.37 -10.32 -7.28
N MET A 26 -4.51 -10.55 -6.63
CA MET A 26 -5.82 -10.48 -7.29
C MET A 26 -6.10 -9.13 -7.96
N PHE A 27 -5.69 -8.02 -7.33
CA PHE A 27 -5.80 -6.68 -7.92
C PHE A 27 -5.01 -6.52 -9.23
N SER A 28 -3.82 -7.11 -9.31
CA SER A 28 -3.00 -7.13 -10.53
C SER A 28 -3.65 -7.94 -11.64
N ARG A 29 -4.22 -9.10 -11.31
CA ARG A 29 -4.88 -9.96 -12.30
C ARG A 29 -6.15 -9.32 -12.85
N ILE A 30 -6.97 -8.69 -12.01
CA ILE A 30 -8.22 -8.05 -12.44
C ILE A 30 -7.97 -6.92 -13.44
N GLU A 31 -6.84 -6.21 -13.33
CA GLU A 31 -6.45 -5.16 -14.26
C GLU A 31 -5.98 -5.65 -15.63
N LEU A 32 -5.70 -6.95 -15.79
CA LEU A 32 -5.34 -7.52 -17.09
C LEU A 32 -6.50 -7.36 -18.08
N LYS A 33 -6.26 -6.57 -19.13
CA LYS A 33 -7.21 -6.39 -20.24
C LYS A 33 -7.42 -7.73 -20.93
N THR A 34 -8.67 -8.19 -21.03
CA THR A 34 -9.05 -9.42 -21.72
C THR A 34 -8.44 -9.46 -23.12
N ASN A 35 -7.87 -10.61 -23.50
CA ASN A 35 -7.17 -10.86 -24.77
C ASN A 35 -5.91 -10.02 -25.03
N SER A 36 -5.42 -9.23 -24.06
CA SER A 36 -4.08 -8.63 -24.17
C SER A 36 -2.99 -9.70 -24.06
N GLU A 37 -1.78 -9.38 -24.51
CA GLU A 37 -0.61 -10.25 -24.38
C GLU A 37 -0.35 -10.66 -22.92
N ASN A 38 -0.38 -9.69 -21.99
CA ASN A 38 -0.21 -9.96 -20.56
C ASN A 38 -1.29 -10.90 -20.00
N PHE A 39 -2.54 -10.75 -20.46
CA PHE A 39 -3.65 -11.64 -20.09
C PHE A 39 -3.41 -13.06 -20.59
N VAL A 40 -3.11 -13.22 -21.88
CA VAL A 40 -2.91 -14.53 -22.50
C VAL A 40 -1.71 -15.24 -21.88
N ASN A 41 -0.59 -14.54 -21.72
CA ASN A 41 0.62 -15.09 -21.12
C ASN A 41 0.39 -15.51 -19.67
N TYR A 42 -0.27 -14.67 -18.86
CA TYR A 42 -0.52 -14.99 -17.46
C TYR A 42 -1.42 -16.22 -17.29
N TYR A 43 -2.55 -16.27 -18.01
CA TYR A 43 -3.53 -17.36 -17.85
C TYR A 43 -3.17 -18.64 -18.61
N ARG A 44 -2.24 -18.58 -19.58
CA ARG A 44 -1.64 -19.79 -20.17
C ARG A 44 -0.97 -20.64 -19.10
N ASP A 45 -0.24 -20.00 -18.20
CA ASP A 45 0.54 -20.68 -17.17
C ASP A 45 -0.30 -20.95 -15.90
N LYS A 46 -1.42 -20.22 -15.72
CA LYS A 46 -2.32 -20.29 -14.53
C LYS A 46 -3.82 -20.37 -14.92
N PRO A 47 -4.24 -21.40 -15.68
CA PRO A 47 -5.61 -21.49 -16.18
C PRO A 47 -6.67 -21.61 -15.08
N GLU A 48 -6.30 -22.12 -13.90
CA GLU A 48 -7.20 -22.26 -12.75
C GLU A 48 -7.64 -20.91 -12.18
N LYS A 49 -6.83 -19.85 -12.35
CA LYS A 49 -7.18 -18.48 -11.92
C LYS A 49 -8.17 -17.81 -12.86
N LEU A 50 -8.16 -18.17 -14.14
CA LEU A 50 -8.97 -17.54 -15.18
C LEU A 50 -10.47 -17.61 -14.85
N LYS A 51 -10.95 -18.78 -14.40
CA LYS A 51 -12.35 -18.97 -14.07
C LYS A 51 -12.80 -18.04 -12.94
N ILE A 52 -12.03 -18.00 -11.85
CA ILE A 52 -12.33 -17.17 -10.67
C ILE A 52 -12.29 -15.69 -11.04
N ASP A 53 -11.24 -15.25 -11.74
CA ASP A 53 -11.07 -13.85 -12.10
C ASP A 53 -12.13 -13.40 -13.12
N ASN A 54 -12.58 -14.27 -14.02
CA ASN A 54 -13.68 -13.97 -14.95
C ASN A 54 -15.02 -13.78 -14.22
N GLU A 55 -15.32 -14.57 -13.18
CA GLU A 55 -16.49 -14.30 -12.34
C GLU A 55 -16.38 -12.96 -11.62
N ILE A 56 -15.19 -12.59 -11.15
CA ILE A 56 -14.97 -11.28 -10.51
C ILE A 56 -15.17 -10.14 -11.51
N ARG A 57 -14.69 -10.27 -12.75
CA ARG A 57 -14.84 -9.26 -13.82
C ARG A 57 -16.29 -9.04 -14.27
N LYS A 58 -17.22 -9.97 -13.99
CA LYS A 58 -18.65 -9.75 -14.24
C LYS A 58 -19.28 -8.75 -13.27
N ASN A 59 -18.64 -8.51 -12.13
CA ASN A 59 -19.14 -7.51 -11.18
C ASN A 59 -18.99 -6.09 -11.76
N PRO A 60 -19.85 -5.14 -11.33
CA PRO A 60 -19.84 -3.76 -11.81
C PRO A 60 -18.50 -3.03 -11.77
N GLY A 61 -17.58 -3.44 -10.89
CA GLY A 61 -16.31 -2.77 -10.62
C GLY A 61 -16.39 -1.77 -9.47
N LEU A 62 -15.23 -1.36 -8.97
CA LEU A 62 -15.13 -0.37 -7.89
C LEU A 62 -15.74 0.97 -8.34
N CYS A 63 -16.47 1.64 -7.45
CA CYS A 63 -17.16 2.91 -7.71
C CYS A 63 -18.22 2.90 -8.84
N SER A 64 -18.61 1.74 -9.36
CA SER A 64 -19.52 1.68 -10.51
C SER A 64 -20.97 2.05 -10.17
N PRO A 65 -21.67 2.85 -11.00
CA PRO A 65 -23.09 3.17 -10.82
C PRO A 65 -24.01 1.95 -10.92
N ASN A 66 -23.52 0.85 -11.51
CA ASN A 66 -24.26 -0.41 -11.61
C ASN A 66 -24.15 -1.25 -10.32
N SER A 67 -23.48 -0.76 -9.27
CA SER A 67 -23.33 -1.45 -7.98
C SER A 67 -24.63 -1.42 -7.17
N LYS A 68 -24.94 -2.52 -6.47
CA LYS A 68 -26.16 -2.65 -5.64
C LYS A 68 -26.32 -1.54 -4.58
N TYR A 69 -25.22 -1.07 -4.00
CA TYR A 69 -25.20 -0.04 -2.94
C TYR A 69 -24.66 1.30 -3.43
N TYR A 70 -24.81 1.57 -4.74
CA TYR A 70 -24.34 2.83 -5.31
C TYR A 70 -25.02 4.03 -4.64
N ASN A 71 -24.20 4.95 -4.12
CA ASN A 71 -24.63 6.26 -3.70
C ASN A 71 -23.80 7.29 -4.47
N PRO A 72 -24.42 8.17 -5.28
CA PRO A 72 -23.68 9.06 -6.16
C PRO A 72 -22.75 10.00 -5.39
N ILE A 73 -23.15 10.50 -4.23
CA ILE A 73 -22.32 11.44 -3.45
C ILE A 73 -21.12 10.71 -2.86
N THR A 74 -21.36 9.63 -2.12
CA THR A 74 -20.31 8.89 -1.43
C THR A 74 -19.30 8.26 -2.42
N PHE A 75 -19.78 7.73 -3.54
CA PHE A 75 -18.92 7.10 -4.54
C PHE A 75 -18.09 8.14 -5.30
N ASN A 76 -18.66 9.29 -5.66
CA ASN A 76 -17.88 10.38 -6.28
C ASN A 76 -16.82 10.92 -5.32
N LEU A 77 -17.13 11.06 -4.03
CA LEU A 77 -16.12 11.47 -3.03
C LEU A 77 -14.98 10.44 -2.94
N ALA A 78 -15.30 9.15 -2.93
CA ALA A 78 -14.29 8.11 -2.91
C ALA A 78 -13.45 8.08 -4.19
N GLU A 79 -14.08 8.22 -5.35
CA GLU A 79 -13.41 8.29 -6.65
C GLU A 79 -12.47 9.49 -6.73
N ASN A 80 -12.87 10.66 -6.22
CA ASN A 80 -11.99 11.83 -6.14
C ASN A 80 -10.76 11.57 -5.27
N ASN A 81 -10.89 10.86 -4.15
CA ASN A 81 -9.73 10.48 -3.33
C ASN A 81 -8.75 9.59 -4.13
N PHE A 82 -9.26 8.59 -4.86
CA PHE A 82 -8.42 7.74 -5.71
C PHE A 82 -7.73 8.53 -6.83
N ARG A 83 -8.43 9.47 -7.48
CA ARG A 83 -7.82 10.35 -8.49
C ARG A 83 -6.69 11.20 -7.92
N ILE A 84 -6.84 11.74 -6.71
CA ILE A 84 -5.76 12.48 -6.04
C ILE A 84 -4.56 11.57 -5.77
N ILE A 85 -4.79 10.31 -5.36
CA ILE A 85 -3.71 9.33 -5.18
C ILE A 85 -3.00 9.05 -6.51
N GLU A 86 -3.75 8.87 -7.60
CA GLU A 86 -3.18 8.70 -8.94
C GLU A 86 -2.35 9.92 -9.40
N ASP A 87 -2.78 11.13 -9.05
CA ASP A 87 -2.01 12.34 -9.31
C ASP A 87 -0.72 12.40 -8.46
N LEU A 88 -0.78 12.04 -7.18
CA LEU A 88 0.41 11.91 -6.34
C LEU A 88 1.40 10.86 -6.88
N ALA A 89 0.88 9.74 -7.42
CA ALA A 89 1.69 8.65 -7.96
C ALA A 89 2.65 9.11 -9.07
N LYS A 90 2.23 10.09 -9.88
CA LYS A 90 3.03 10.68 -10.97
C LYS A 90 4.30 11.38 -10.47
N HIS A 91 4.37 11.68 -9.18
CA HIS A 91 5.47 12.43 -8.57
C HIS A 91 6.31 11.59 -7.60
N LEU A 92 6.10 10.26 -7.52
CA LEU A 92 6.83 9.40 -6.59
C LEU A 92 8.32 9.27 -6.90
N GLN A 93 8.69 9.28 -8.19
CA GLN A 93 10.08 9.20 -8.62
C GLN A 93 10.74 10.57 -8.49
N MET A 94 11.41 10.78 -7.36
CA MET A 94 12.11 12.02 -7.04
C MET A 94 13.59 11.73 -6.90
N GLN A 95 14.42 12.67 -7.35
CA GLN A 95 15.85 12.60 -7.11
C GLN A 95 16.18 13.20 -5.74
N ALA A 96 17.02 12.52 -4.98
CA ALA A 96 17.61 13.08 -3.78
C ALA A 96 18.46 14.31 -4.13
N SER A 97 18.52 15.27 -3.21
CA SER A 97 19.40 16.42 -3.34
C SER A 97 20.86 15.97 -3.49
N GLU A 98 21.62 16.63 -4.36
CA GLU A 98 23.06 16.39 -4.50
C GLU A 98 23.82 16.74 -3.22
N VAL A 99 23.29 17.67 -2.41
CA VAL A 99 23.89 18.09 -1.15
C VAL A 99 23.36 17.23 -0.01
N LYS A 100 24.17 16.24 0.40
CA LYS A 100 23.86 15.39 1.54
C LYS A 100 24.13 16.10 2.85
N GLN A 101 23.08 16.25 3.65
CA GLN A 101 23.17 16.84 4.99
C GLN A 101 23.78 15.83 5.97
N GLU A 102 24.67 16.28 6.85
CA GLU A 102 25.19 15.45 7.92
C GLU A 102 24.21 15.43 9.09
N ILE A 103 23.57 14.28 9.33
CA ILE A 103 22.50 14.17 10.33
C ILE A 103 22.70 12.91 11.17
N SER A 104 22.57 13.07 12.49
CA SER A 104 22.55 11.95 13.43
C SER A 104 21.32 11.06 13.19
N PRO A 105 21.51 9.73 13.02
CA PRO A 105 20.41 8.77 12.84
C PRO A 105 19.34 8.84 13.93
N ASP A 106 19.73 9.05 15.19
CA ASP A 106 18.79 9.13 16.31
C ASP A 106 17.94 10.40 16.24
N LYS A 107 18.58 11.54 15.91
CA LYS A 107 17.87 12.82 15.79
C LYS A 107 16.88 12.80 14.64
N ILE A 108 17.28 12.27 13.47
CA ILE A 108 16.37 12.22 12.32
C ILE A 108 15.25 11.22 12.53
N SER A 109 15.52 10.05 13.13
CA SER A 109 14.49 9.05 13.42
C SER A 109 13.42 9.60 14.37
N LYS A 110 13.84 10.33 15.42
CA LYS A 110 12.92 11.01 16.34
C LYS A 110 12.10 12.08 15.63
N LEU A 111 12.75 12.94 14.83
CA LEU A 111 12.06 14.01 14.09
C LEU A 111 11.04 13.46 13.10
N LEU A 112 11.38 12.40 12.35
CA LEU A 112 10.46 11.76 11.41
C LEU A 112 9.26 11.15 12.15
N LYS A 113 9.48 10.48 13.28
CA LYS A 113 8.39 9.96 14.14
C LYS A 113 7.47 11.07 14.62
N ASP A 114 8.02 12.15 15.18
CA ASP A 114 7.25 13.29 15.66
C ASP A 114 6.44 13.94 14.52
N LYS A 115 7.03 14.03 13.32
CA LYS A 115 6.37 14.56 12.12
C LYS A 115 5.23 13.64 11.64
N ILE A 116 5.44 12.32 11.59
CA ILE A 116 4.41 11.33 11.21
C ILE A 116 3.19 11.44 12.11
N LEU A 117 3.40 11.46 13.42
CA LEU A 117 2.32 11.57 14.41
C LEU A 117 1.61 12.93 14.30
N LYS A 118 2.36 14.02 14.11
CA LYS A 118 1.79 15.37 13.92
C LYS A 118 0.93 15.48 12.65
N LEU A 119 1.23 14.71 11.61
CA LEU A 119 0.43 14.64 10.38
C LEU A 119 -0.82 13.76 10.53
N GLY A 120 -1.02 13.13 11.70
CA GLY A 120 -2.25 12.41 12.03
C GLY A 120 -2.20 10.90 11.79
N ALA A 121 -1.00 10.32 11.67
CA ALA A 121 -0.82 8.87 11.86
C ALA A 121 -1.03 8.50 13.34
N ILE A 122 -1.51 7.28 13.59
CA ILE A 122 -1.74 6.77 14.95
C ILE A 122 -0.47 6.18 15.53
N ASP A 123 0.28 5.45 14.72
CA ASP A 123 1.56 4.88 15.11
C ASP A 123 2.52 4.81 13.92
N CYS A 124 3.81 4.69 14.21
CA CYS A 124 4.84 4.48 13.22
C CYS A 124 6.07 3.80 13.80
N GLY A 125 6.74 3.01 12.95
CA GLY A 125 7.93 2.27 13.30
C GLY A 125 8.91 2.19 12.14
N ASN A 126 10.16 1.88 12.45
CA ASN A 126 11.21 1.65 11.47
C ASN A 126 11.70 0.21 11.52
N THR A 127 12.16 -0.31 10.39
CA THR A 127 12.74 -1.65 10.30
C THR A 127 13.78 -1.73 9.19
N GLU A 128 14.68 -2.71 9.29
CA GLU A 128 15.54 -3.07 8.17
C GLU A 128 14.72 -3.80 7.10
N LEU A 129 14.91 -3.40 5.85
CA LEU A 129 14.17 -3.96 4.73
C LEU A 129 14.77 -5.31 4.32
N LYS A 130 14.03 -6.39 4.58
CA LYS A 130 14.40 -7.75 4.20
C LYS A 130 13.83 -8.12 2.83
N ASP A 131 14.39 -9.16 2.21
CA ASP A 131 13.96 -9.57 0.88
C ASP A 131 12.50 -9.99 0.83
N TYR A 132 11.97 -10.65 1.86
CA TYR A 132 10.56 -11.04 1.90
C TYR A 132 9.58 -9.87 2.03
N HIS A 133 10.05 -8.67 2.37
CA HIS A 133 9.21 -7.47 2.32
C HIS A 133 8.93 -7.04 0.88
N LYS A 134 9.76 -7.45 -0.09
CA LYS A 134 9.74 -6.91 -1.45
C LYS A 134 8.94 -7.83 -2.37
N TYR A 135 8.23 -7.24 -3.32
CA TYR A 135 7.75 -8.00 -4.47
C TYR A 135 8.94 -8.41 -5.37
N SER A 136 8.79 -9.47 -6.16
CA SER A 136 9.79 -9.89 -7.16
C SER A 136 9.60 -9.16 -8.49
N PHE A 137 8.35 -9.04 -8.93
CA PHE A 137 7.93 -8.32 -10.13
C PHE A 137 6.76 -7.41 -9.80
N HIS A 138 6.69 -6.30 -10.52
CA HIS A 138 5.55 -5.41 -10.50
C HIS A 138 4.36 -6.00 -11.26
N GLY A 139 3.15 -5.76 -10.75
CA GLY A 139 1.91 -6.33 -11.24
C GLY A 139 0.86 -5.29 -11.60
N ARG A 140 1.18 -4.00 -11.54
CA ARG A 140 0.23 -2.91 -11.82
C ARG A 140 0.37 -2.44 -13.26
N LYS A 141 -0.68 -1.87 -13.83
CA LYS A 141 -0.75 -1.51 -15.27
C LYS A 141 0.47 -0.73 -15.79
N HIS A 142 1.03 0.18 -15.00
CA HIS A 142 2.09 1.11 -15.45
C HIS A 142 3.48 0.46 -15.58
N ASN A 143 3.71 -0.68 -14.93
CA ASN A 143 5.02 -1.35 -14.86
C ASN A 143 4.88 -2.88 -14.82
N TYR A 144 3.78 -3.43 -15.36
CA TYR A 144 3.47 -4.85 -15.28
C TYR A 144 4.61 -5.72 -15.86
N GLY A 145 5.12 -6.65 -15.07
CA GLY A 145 6.20 -7.55 -15.47
C GLY A 145 7.61 -6.99 -15.28
N GLU A 146 7.76 -5.73 -14.88
CA GLU A 146 9.07 -5.17 -14.54
C GLU A 146 9.59 -5.77 -13.23
N LYS A 147 10.91 -6.01 -13.17
CA LYS A 147 11.54 -6.53 -11.95
C LYS A 147 11.61 -5.43 -10.90
N VAL A 148 11.20 -5.75 -9.67
CA VAL A 148 11.31 -4.80 -8.56
C VAL A 148 12.79 -4.62 -8.18
N ASN A 149 13.30 -3.40 -8.34
CA ASN A 149 14.65 -3.03 -7.95
C ASN A 149 14.64 -2.01 -6.81
N LEU A 150 14.43 -2.49 -5.58
CA LEU A 150 14.40 -1.66 -4.38
C LEU A 150 15.66 -1.89 -3.53
N THR A 151 16.58 -0.93 -3.57
CA THR A 151 17.91 -0.99 -2.94
C THR A 151 17.98 -0.35 -1.55
N HIS A 152 16.90 0.32 -1.11
CA HIS A 152 16.79 0.92 0.22
C HIS A 152 17.06 -0.09 1.35
N LYS A 153 17.84 0.32 2.36
CA LYS A 153 18.19 -0.51 3.52
C LYS A 153 17.10 -0.53 4.60
N TYR A 154 16.39 0.57 4.78
CA TYR A 154 15.40 0.74 5.84
C TYR A 154 14.04 1.06 5.27
N ALA A 155 13.01 0.78 6.06
CA ALA A 155 11.64 1.18 5.78
C ALA A 155 11.02 1.84 7.02
N ILE A 156 10.12 2.78 6.77
CA ILE A 156 9.28 3.41 7.77
C ILE A 156 7.85 2.98 7.48
N ALA A 157 7.21 2.34 8.45
CA ALA A 157 5.80 1.99 8.41
C ALA A 157 5.00 2.98 9.28
N LEU A 158 3.77 3.25 8.87
CA LEU A 158 2.83 4.09 9.61
C LEU A 158 1.44 3.48 9.54
N THR A 159 0.61 3.80 10.53
CA THR A 159 -0.81 3.43 10.56
C THR A 159 -1.68 4.66 10.61
N VAL A 160 -2.83 4.58 9.96
CA VAL A 160 -3.94 5.52 10.12
C VAL A 160 -5.17 4.73 10.53
N GLU A 161 -5.96 5.29 11.43
CA GLU A 161 -7.17 4.61 11.90
C GLU A 161 -8.35 4.87 10.96
N MET A 162 -9.05 3.78 10.65
CA MET A 162 -10.34 3.84 9.98
C MET A 162 -11.46 4.08 10.99
N ASN A 163 -12.44 4.89 10.63
CA ASN A 163 -13.64 5.06 11.44
C ASN A 163 -14.45 3.75 11.50
N HIS A 164 -14.62 3.20 12.70
CA HIS A 164 -15.31 1.92 12.93
C HIS A 164 -16.75 1.91 12.39
N GLU A 165 -17.54 2.96 12.61
CA GLU A 165 -18.94 3.01 12.17
C GLU A 165 -19.06 3.01 10.64
N MET A 166 -18.18 3.75 9.96
CA MET A 166 -18.15 3.81 8.50
C MET A 166 -17.80 2.45 7.89
N VAL A 167 -16.89 1.71 8.51
CA VAL A 167 -16.47 0.36 8.09
C VAL A 167 -17.53 -0.68 8.43
N ALA A 168 -18.13 -0.62 9.61
CA ALA A 168 -19.15 -1.57 10.06
C ALA A 168 -20.40 -1.57 9.17
N ALA A 169 -20.65 -0.48 8.44
CA ALA A 169 -21.72 -0.39 7.45
C ALA A 169 -21.40 -1.10 6.12
N ALA A 170 -20.29 -1.84 6.00
CA ALA A 170 -19.99 -2.64 4.82
C ALA A 170 -21.17 -3.59 4.47
N PRO A 171 -21.51 -3.74 3.18
CA PRO A 171 -20.80 -3.24 1.99
C PRO A 171 -21.32 -1.88 1.46
N ALA A 172 -21.93 -1.03 2.29
CA ALA A 172 -22.42 0.27 1.87
C ALA A 172 -21.28 1.24 1.46
N GLY A 173 -21.62 2.31 0.75
CA GLY A 173 -20.62 3.28 0.25
C GLY A 173 -19.74 3.92 1.34
N SER A 174 -20.19 3.98 2.59
CA SER A 174 -19.40 4.55 3.70
C SER A 174 -18.07 3.82 3.90
N THR A 175 -18.02 2.49 3.78
CA THR A 175 -16.76 1.75 3.94
C THR A 175 -15.79 2.06 2.80
N LEU A 176 -16.30 2.26 1.58
CA LEU A 176 -15.49 2.61 0.42
C LEU A 176 -14.90 4.02 0.56
N LEU A 177 -15.74 4.98 0.97
CA LEU A 177 -15.29 6.34 1.23
C LEU A 177 -14.22 6.36 2.32
N GLU A 178 -14.44 5.64 3.43
CA GLU A 178 -13.46 5.60 4.51
C GLU A 178 -12.13 4.97 4.07
N SER A 179 -12.16 3.84 3.36
CA SER A 179 -10.93 3.24 2.80
C SER A 179 -10.19 4.19 1.88
N SER A 180 -10.88 4.80 0.91
CA SER A 180 -10.27 5.75 -0.03
C SER A 180 -9.63 6.95 0.68
N ARG A 181 -10.29 7.46 1.73
CA ARG A 181 -9.79 8.57 2.55
C ARG A 181 -8.52 8.18 3.29
N GLN A 182 -8.46 6.98 3.87
CA GLN A 182 -7.28 6.53 4.60
C GLN A 182 -6.11 6.17 3.68
N TYR A 183 -6.37 5.67 2.46
CA TYR A 183 -5.32 5.55 1.44
C TYR A 183 -4.76 6.91 1.06
N LEU A 184 -5.61 7.93 0.85
CA LEU A 184 -5.16 9.28 0.55
C LEU A 184 -4.35 9.87 1.71
N ARG A 185 -4.83 9.75 2.96
CA ARG A 185 -4.14 10.26 4.15
C ARG A 185 -2.77 9.59 4.34
N SER A 186 -2.71 8.26 4.36
CA SER A 186 -1.46 7.53 4.54
C SER A 186 -0.48 7.81 3.39
N GLY A 187 -0.98 7.86 2.15
CA GLY A 187 -0.17 8.18 0.98
C GLY A 187 0.40 9.60 1.00
N THR A 188 -0.38 10.58 1.45
CA THR A 188 0.09 11.97 1.60
C THR A 188 1.20 12.07 2.64
N ILE A 189 1.06 11.41 3.79
CA ILE A 189 2.09 11.38 4.83
C ILE A 189 3.37 10.74 4.30
N ALA A 190 3.27 9.58 3.65
CA ALA A 190 4.41 8.88 3.07
C ALA A 190 5.12 9.73 2.00
N PHE A 191 4.36 10.39 1.13
CA PHE A 191 4.88 11.27 0.09
C PHE A 191 5.63 12.47 0.66
N GLU A 192 5.06 13.15 1.66
CA GLU A 192 5.72 14.28 2.32
C GLU A 192 7.04 13.87 2.98
N LEU A 193 7.08 12.71 3.62
CA LEU A 193 8.30 12.18 4.24
C LEU A 193 9.36 11.83 3.20
N ALA A 194 8.98 11.16 2.11
CA ALA A 194 9.91 10.84 1.03
C ALA A 194 10.49 12.13 0.42
N LYS A 195 9.66 13.15 0.19
CA LYS A 195 10.14 14.47 -0.24
C LYS A 195 11.13 15.09 0.72
N PHE A 196 10.81 15.05 2.01
CA PHE A 196 11.67 15.61 3.04
C PHE A 196 13.02 14.86 3.10
N ILE A 197 13.02 13.53 3.12
CA ILE A 197 14.25 12.73 3.16
C ILE A 197 15.10 12.96 1.90
N ASN A 198 14.48 12.99 0.72
CA ASN A 198 15.15 13.36 -0.53
C ASN A 198 15.77 14.77 -0.47
N SER A 199 15.08 15.75 0.13
CA SER A 199 15.62 17.12 0.29
C SER A 199 16.85 17.21 1.20
N LEU A 200 17.08 16.20 2.05
CA LEU A 200 18.27 16.08 2.90
C LEU A 200 19.43 15.36 2.18
N GLY A 201 19.24 14.94 0.93
CA GLY A 201 20.21 14.21 0.11
C GLY A 201 20.27 12.70 0.40
N TYR A 202 19.17 12.13 0.88
CA TYR A 202 19.02 10.69 1.09
C TYR A 202 17.91 10.14 0.20
N ASP A 203 18.19 9.07 -0.55
CA ASP A 203 17.20 8.42 -1.40
C ASP A 203 16.03 7.86 -0.58
N ALA A 204 14.81 8.22 -0.96
CA ALA A 204 13.58 7.76 -0.33
C ALA A 204 12.43 7.65 -1.33
N LEU A 205 11.71 6.53 -1.24
CA LEU A 205 10.54 6.24 -2.06
C LEU A 205 9.29 6.04 -1.20
N ALA A 206 8.24 6.83 -1.47
CA ALA A 206 6.93 6.63 -0.88
C ALA A 206 6.19 5.46 -1.56
N HIS A 207 5.45 4.71 -0.76
CA HIS A 207 4.62 3.60 -1.20
C HIS A 207 3.16 3.96 -0.89
N ILE A 208 2.33 4.05 -1.93
CA ILE A 208 0.94 4.52 -1.84
C ILE A 208 0.03 3.58 -2.62
N ASP A 209 -1.29 3.74 -2.48
CA ASP A 209 -2.25 2.85 -3.13
C ASP A 209 -1.98 2.72 -4.64
N GLY A 210 -2.02 1.47 -5.12
CA GLY A 210 -1.66 1.10 -6.48
C GLY A 210 -0.18 1.21 -6.88
N ASN A 211 0.72 1.64 -5.98
CA ASN A 211 2.15 1.89 -6.27
C ASN A 211 3.04 1.34 -5.14
N TYR A 212 3.31 0.03 -5.20
CA TYR A 212 4.06 -0.69 -4.17
C TYR A 212 5.23 -1.49 -4.75
N SER A 213 6.41 -1.35 -4.13
CA SER A 213 7.55 -2.27 -4.28
C SER A 213 7.69 -3.24 -3.11
N VAL A 214 6.87 -3.05 -2.06
CA VAL A 214 6.89 -3.83 -0.82
C VAL A 214 5.48 -4.27 -0.41
N ILE A 215 5.42 -5.31 0.40
CA ILE A 215 4.21 -5.80 1.06
C ILE A 215 4.09 -5.07 2.40
N CYS A 216 3.36 -3.95 2.42
CA CYS A 216 3.24 -3.07 3.59
C CYS A 216 2.92 -3.79 4.91
N PRO A 217 2.02 -4.79 4.96
CA PRO A 217 1.76 -5.52 6.20
C PRO A 217 2.99 -6.24 6.79
N LEU A 218 3.89 -6.77 5.95
CA LEU A 218 5.09 -7.44 6.44
C LEU A 218 6.09 -6.43 7.00
N VAL A 219 6.22 -5.27 6.36
CA VAL A 219 7.02 -4.15 6.86
C VAL A 219 6.47 -3.64 8.19
N ALA A 220 5.15 -3.47 8.29
CA ALA A 220 4.49 -2.98 9.51
C ALA A 220 4.69 -3.94 10.70
N LYS A 221 4.56 -5.25 10.47
CA LYS A 221 4.86 -6.28 11.47
C LYS A 221 6.30 -6.12 11.99
N ASP A 222 7.26 -6.09 11.08
CA ASP A 222 8.70 -6.01 11.42
C ASP A 222 9.11 -4.63 12.00
N ALA A 223 8.29 -3.61 11.79
CA ALA A 223 8.40 -2.29 12.40
C ALA A 223 7.69 -2.19 13.77
N GLY A 224 7.06 -3.28 14.24
CA GLY A 224 6.42 -3.36 15.55
C GLY A 224 4.99 -2.83 15.62
N LEU A 225 4.29 -2.69 14.49
CA LEU A 225 2.95 -2.11 14.43
C LEU A 225 1.80 -3.14 14.44
N GLY A 226 2.12 -4.44 14.48
CA GLY A 226 1.16 -5.55 14.49
C GLY A 226 1.32 -6.54 13.35
#